data_AF-A0A7X0HS38-F1
#
_entry.id   AF-A0A7X0HS38-F1
#
_cell.length_a   1.000
_cell.length_b   1.000
_cell.length_c   1.000
_cell.angle_alpha   90.00
_cell.angle_beta   90.00
_cell.angle_gamma   90.00
#
_symmetry.space_group_name_H-M   'P 1'
#
loop_
_entity.id
_entity.type
_entity.pdbx_description
1 polymer ?
#
loop_
_entity_poly.entity_id
_entity_poly.type
_entity_poly.pdbx_seq_one_letter_code
_entity_poly.pdbx_strand_id
1 'polypeptide(L)' 'MIRNKMGEQQNEVIFGGIKYIYKTDKEFDYLIDHSNNKVKVNLKFSKDKEKNLVAKNGLKTFFSRIS' A
#
# COMPACT_ATOMS: atom_id res chain seq x y z
N MET A 1 -9.92 17.77 -1.44
CA MET A 1 -10.54 16.58 -0.80
C MET A 1 -11.06 15.69 -1.90
N ILE A 2 -10.59 14.45 -1.99
CA ILE A 2 -11.04 13.47 -2.99
C ILE A 2 -12.18 12.66 -2.38
N ARG A 3 -13.31 12.60 -3.09
CA ARG A 3 -14.47 11.78 -2.72
C ARG A 3 -14.66 10.69 -3.77
N ASN A 4 -15.10 9.50 -3.37
CA ASN A 4 -15.43 8.45 -4.34
C ASN A 4 -16.76 8.76 -5.06
N LYS A 5 -17.16 7.92 -6.03
CA LYS A 5 -18.43 8.06 -6.75
C LYS A 5 -19.68 8.01 -5.86
N MET A 6 -19.52 7.55 -4.61
CA MET A 6 -20.59 7.46 -3.60
C MET A 6 -20.53 8.61 -2.59
N GLY A 7 -19.62 9.58 -2.77
CA GLY A 7 -19.49 10.77 -1.92
C GLY A 7 -18.67 10.56 -0.64
N GLU A 8 -18.11 9.37 -0.41
CA GLU A 8 -17.32 9.08 0.79
C GLU A 8 -15.96 9.77 0.73
N GLN A 9 -15.57 10.38 1.85
CA GLN A 9 -14.28 11.04 2.02
C GLN A 9 -13.17 9.97 2.06
N GLN A 10 -12.23 10.05 1.12
CA GLN A 10 -11.10 9.14 1.10
C GLN A 10 -9.90 9.77 1.81
N ASN A 11 -9.23 8.96 2.63
CA ASN A 11 -7.99 9.37 3.27
C ASN A 11 -6.87 9.35 2.24
N GLU A 12 -6.29 10.53 1.96
CA GLU A 12 -5.16 10.68 1.06
C GLU A 12 -3.86 10.55 1.85
N VAL A 13 -2.92 9.74 1.35
CA VAL A 13 -1.59 9.54 1.94
C VAL A 13 -0.54 9.88 0.88
N ILE A 14 0.48 10.64 1.26
CA ILE A 14 1.60 10.96 0.38
C ILE A 14 2.80 10.11 0.81
N PHE A 15 3.33 9.30 -0.11
CA PHE A 15 4.47 8.43 0.13
C PHE A 15 5.42 8.47 -1.08
N GLY A 16 6.72 8.74 -0.86
CA GLY A 16 7.70 8.84 -1.94
C GLY A 16 7.36 9.90 -3.00
N GLY A 17 6.65 10.96 -2.63
CA GLY A 17 6.16 11.99 -3.57
C GLY A 17 4.93 11.58 -4.40
N ILE A 18 4.42 10.35 -4.22
CA ILE A 18 3.24 9.83 -4.91
C ILE A 18 2.03 9.95 -3.99
N LYS A 19 0.89 10.37 -4.57
CA LYS A 19 -0.40 10.44 -3.89
C LYS A 19 -1.15 9.11 -3.98
N TYR A 20 -1.54 8.61 -2.81
CA TYR A 20 -2.30 7.37 -2.67
C TYR A 20 -3.64 7.63 -1.99
N ILE A 21 -4.65 6.90 -2.45
CA ILE A 21 -5.90 6.73 -1.72
C ILE A 21 -5.73 5.55 -0.77
N TYR A 22 -5.86 5.80 0.52
CA TYR A 22 -5.90 4.77 1.53
C TYR A 22 -7.30 4.13 1.61
N LYS A 23 -7.33 2.81 1.59
CA LYS A 23 -8.51 2.00 1.89
C LYS A 23 -8.13 0.88 2.84
N THR A 24 -9.11 0.38 3.58
CA THR A 24 -8.89 -0.64 4.59
C THR A 24 -10.11 -1.56 4.66
N ASP A 25 -9.87 -2.84 4.86
CA ASP A 25 -10.90 -3.84 5.17
C ASP A 25 -10.50 -4.66 6.42
N LYS A 26 -11.19 -5.76 6.70
CA LYS A 26 -10.93 -6.58 7.88
C LYS A 26 -9.52 -7.22 7.85
N GLU A 27 -9.02 -7.56 6.69
CA GLU A 27 -7.83 -8.38 6.50
C GLU A 27 -6.63 -7.59 5.98
N PHE A 28 -6.88 -6.48 5.29
CA PHE A 28 -5.86 -5.76 4.53
C PHE A 28 -6.01 -4.24 4.59
N ASP A 29 -4.87 -3.58 4.41
CA ASP A 29 -4.76 -2.16 4.10
C ASP A 29 -4.28 -2.00 2.66
N TYR A 30 -4.76 -0.97 1.99
CA TYR A 30 -4.48 -0.70 0.57
C TYR A 30 -4.05 0.75 0.38
N LEU A 31 -3.00 0.95 -0.41
CA LEU A 31 -2.64 2.24 -0.98
C LEU A 31 -2.82 2.16 -2.49
N ILE A 32 -3.80 2.90 -2.99
CA ILE A 32 -4.16 2.92 -4.41
C ILE A 32 -3.58 4.16 -5.06
N ASP A 33 -2.72 4.00 -6.06
CA ASP A 33 -2.05 5.11 -6.72
C ASP A 33 -3.05 5.99 -7.48
N HIS A 34 -3.15 7.25 -7.05
CA HIS A 34 -4.03 8.26 -7.64
C HIS A 34 -3.26 9.41 -8.33
N SER A 35 -1.97 9.21 -8.60
CA SER A 35 -1.15 10.16 -9.37
C SER A 35 -1.54 10.22 -10.86
N ASN A 36 -0.87 11.03 -11.68
CA ASN A 36 -1.03 10.99 -13.13
C ASN A 36 0.13 10.24 -13.82
N ASN A 37 0.75 9.30 -13.11
CA ASN A 37 1.87 8.53 -13.66
C ASN A 37 1.40 7.51 -14.70
N LYS A 38 2.24 7.27 -15.71
CA LYS A 38 2.00 6.25 -16.76
C LYS A 38 1.88 4.84 -16.18
N VAL A 39 2.64 4.55 -15.12
CA VAL A 39 2.60 3.29 -14.40
C VAL A 39 2.02 3.54 -13.02
N LYS A 40 1.06 2.68 -12.63
CA LYS A 40 0.36 2.74 -11.36
C LYS A 40 0.82 1.61 -10.47
N VAL A 41 1.27 1.94 -9.26
CA VAL A 41 1.69 0.93 -8.27
C VAL A 41 0.71 0.93 -7.11
N ASN A 42 -0.09 -0.11 -6.99
CA ASN A 42 -0.97 -0.30 -5.83
C ASN A 42 -0.28 -1.19 -4.80
N LEU A 43 -0.34 -0.79 -3.53
CA LEU A 43 0.24 -1.56 -2.43
C LEU A 43 -0.88 -2.18 -1.61
N LYS A 44 -0.67 -3.44 -1.21
CA LYS A 44 -1.57 -4.21 -0.34
C LYS A 44 -0.75 -4.74 0.83
N PHE A 45 -1.21 -4.46 2.04
CA PHE A 45 -0.56 -4.86 3.29
C PHE A 45 -1.52 -5.77 4.06
N SER A 46 -1.05 -6.92 4.51
CA SER A 46 -1.86 -7.75 5.41
C SER A 46 -1.86 -7.17 6.81
N LYS A 47 -2.99 -7.28 7.52
CA LYS A 47 -3.07 -6.99 8.95
C LYS A 47 -2.65 -8.17 9.83
N ASP A 48 -2.41 -9.32 9.21
CA ASP A 48 -1.93 -10.52 9.87
C ASP A 48 -0.45 -10.36 10.25
N LYS A 49 -0.19 -10.30 11.57
CA LYS A 49 1.14 -10.08 12.12
C LYS A 49 2.12 -11.21 11.77
N GLU A 50 1.64 -12.44 11.70
CA GLU A 50 2.48 -13.61 11.43
C GLU A 50 2.93 -13.61 9.96
N LYS A 51 1.98 -13.38 9.04
CA LYS A 51 2.29 -13.23 7.61
C LYS A 51 3.27 -12.10 7.35
N ASN A 52 3.10 -10.96 8.03
CA ASN A 52 4.01 -9.83 7.92
C ASN A 52 5.42 -10.15 8.42
N LEU A 53 5.54 -10.90 9.52
CA LEU A 53 6.84 -11.34 10.03
C LEU A 53 7.55 -12.27 9.03
N VAL A 54 6.82 -13.25 8.48
CA VAL A 54 7.34 -14.16 7.45
C VAL A 54 7.80 -13.39 6.21
N ALA A 55 6.97 -12.47 5.71
CA ALA A 55 7.32 -11.63 4.55
C ALA A 55 8.56 -10.78 4.81
N LYS A 56 8.67 -10.16 5.99
CA LYS A 56 9.85 -9.36 6.39
C LYS A 56 11.12 -10.20 6.40
N ASN A 57 11.05 -11.42 6.94
CA ASN A 57 12.19 -12.33 6.96
C ASN A 57 12.57 -12.82 5.56
N GLY A 58 11.57 -13.09 4.70
CA GLY A 58 11.79 -13.44 3.30
C GLY A 58 12.51 -12.32 2.53
N LEU A 59 12.06 -11.07 2.68
CA LEU A 59 12.71 -9.91 2.05
C LEU A 59 14.15 -9.73 2.55
N LYS A 60 14.38 -9.80 3.88
CA LYS A 60 15.74 -9.74 4.44
C LYS A 60 16.65 -10.80 3.82
N THR A 61 16.16 -12.03 3.72
CA THR A 61 16.91 -13.16 3.16
C THR A 61 17.19 -12.99 1.67
N PHE A 62 16.23 -12.46 0.92
CA PHE A 62 16.38 -12.20 -0.51
C PHE A 62 17.47 -11.14 -0.75
N PHE A 63 17.40 -10.00 -0.07
CA PHE A 63 18.37 -8.91 -0.23
C PHE A 63 19.72 -9.19 0.40
N SER A 64 19.82 -10.05 1.44
CA SER A 64 21.11 -10.42 2.02
C SER A 64 21.98 -11.27 1.07
N ARG A 65 21.39 -11.83 0.01
CA ARG A 65 22.09 -12.61 -1.02
C ARG A 65 22.46 -11.77 -2.25
N ILE A 66 22.15 -10.48 -2.23
CA ILE A 66 22.51 -9.51 -3.26
C ILE A 66 23.61 -8.65 -2.64
N SER A 67 24.84 -9.17 -2.67
CA SER A 67 26.07 -8.47 -2.24
C SER A 67 27.14 -8.64 -3.31
#